data_AF-A0A356ZBP1-F1
#
_entry.id   AF-A0A356ZBP1-F1
#
_cell.length_a   1.000
_cell.length_b   1.000
_cell.length_c   1.000
_cell.angle_alpha   90.00
_cell.angle_beta   90.00
_cell.angle_gamma   90.00
#
_symmetry.space_group_name_H-M   'P 1'
#
loop_
_entity.id
_entity.type
_entity.pdbx_description
1 polymer ?
#
loop_
_entity_poly.entity_id
_entity_poly.type
_entity_poly.pdbx_seq_one_letter_code
_entity_poly.pdbx_strand_id
1 'polypeptide(L)'
;QTGREIFGLDGVISPRWFNDSKTLLYTSKGYFNTIDITTGQVSNLFSRPDESIWFFRLSPDQAWLLFFAFIPPGRITVTYRCNLSTLAWEEISSNDFAAAWGRNSSQFLLMARDYYG
;
A
#
# COMPACT_ATOMS: atom_id res chain seq x y z
N GLN A 1 -27.17 12.52 11.08
CA GLN A 1 -26.12 13.20 10.31
C GLN A 1 -25.97 12.48 8.99
N THR A 2 -26.15 13.18 7.88
CA THR A 2 -25.93 12.66 6.53
C THR A 2 -24.44 12.77 6.22
N GLY A 3 -23.78 11.66 5.89
CA GLY A 3 -22.39 11.69 5.42
C GLY A 3 -22.32 12.46 4.10
N ARG A 4 -21.35 13.38 3.98
CA ARG A 4 -21.00 14.05 2.73
C ARG A 4 -19.75 13.38 2.16
N GLU A 5 -19.79 13.00 0.90
CA GLU A 5 -18.59 12.57 0.19
C GLU A 5 -17.62 13.75 0.05
N ILE A 6 -16.41 13.57 0.57
CA ILE A 6 -15.34 14.58 0.54
C ILE A 6 -14.27 14.25 -0.50
N PHE A 7 -14.21 12.99 -0.94
CA PHE A 7 -13.26 12.49 -1.92
C PHE A 7 -13.71 11.14 -2.47
N GLY A 8 -13.71 11.01 -3.80
CA GLY A 8 -14.07 9.80 -4.53
C GLY A 8 -12.83 9.09 -5.08
N LEU A 9 -12.84 7.77 -5.03
CA LEU A 9 -11.72 6.91 -5.41
C LEU A 9 -12.13 6.05 -6.61
N ASP A 10 -11.75 6.45 -7.83
CA ASP A 10 -12.06 5.70 -9.05
C ASP A 10 -11.23 4.40 -9.14
N GLY A 11 -11.84 3.26 -8.83
CA GLY A 11 -11.23 1.93 -9.00
C GLY A 11 -10.07 1.62 -8.04
N VAL A 12 -9.96 2.34 -6.93
CA VAL A 12 -8.79 2.29 -6.05
C VAL A 12 -8.88 1.17 -5.02
N ILE A 13 -7.75 0.49 -4.89
CA ILE A 13 -7.39 -0.42 -3.81
C ILE A 13 -7.54 0.28 -2.45
N SER A 14 -8.11 -0.43 -1.47
CA SER A 14 -8.55 0.13 -0.19
C SER A 14 -7.57 1.15 0.42
N PRO A 15 -7.94 2.44 0.54
CA PRO A 15 -7.08 3.48 1.08
C PRO A 15 -6.79 3.22 2.57
N ARG A 16 -5.72 3.84 3.08
CA ARG A 16 -5.33 3.73 4.50
C ARG A 16 -5.09 5.11 5.09
N TRP A 17 -5.67 5.35 6.25
CA TRP A 17 -5.41 6.53 7.05
C TRP A 17 -3.99 6.52 7.61
N PHE A 18 -3.35 7.69 7.59
CA PHE A 18 -2.29 8.00 8.53
C PHE A 18 -2.87 8.37 9.90
N ASN A 19 -2.02 8.37 10.94
CA ASN A 19 -2.43 8.57 12.33
C ASN A 19 -2.81 10.04 12.62
N ASP A 20 -2.53 10.94 11.67
CA ASP A 20 -2.91 12.36 11.73
C ASP A 20 -4.42 12.59 11.52
N SER A 21 -5.17 11.56 11.15
CA SER A 21 -6.63 11.62 10.86
C SER A 21 -7.00 12.60 9.75
N LYS A 22 -6.04 13.00 8.91
CA LYS A 22 -6.22 13.96 7.82
C LYS A 22 -5.67 13.45 6.51
N THR A 23 -4.67 12.57 6.56
CA THR A 23 -3.99 12.09 5.37
C THR A 23 -4.40 10.67 5.05
N LEU A 24 -4.77 10.43 3.80
CA LEU A 24 -5.04 9.10 3.25
C LEU A 24 -3.92 8.70 2.29
N LEU A 25 -3.34 7.52 2.48
CA LEU A 25 -2.55 6.81 1.48
C LEU A 25 -3.49 6.01 0.57
N TYR A 26 -3.31 6.13 -0.73
CA TYR A 26 -4.07 5.36 -1.71
C TYR A 26 -3.23 5.12 -2.96
N THR A 27 -3.69 4.20 -3.82
CA THR A 27 -3.04 3.94 -5.09
C THR A 27 -3.91 4.41 -6.26
N SER A 28 -3.33 5.04 -7.27
CA SER A 28 -4.05 5.37 -8.50
C SER A 28 -3.11 5.24 -9.68
N LYS A 29 -3.53 4.53 -10.73
CA LYS A 29 -2.76 4.35 -11.99
C LYS A 29 -1.32 3.82 -11.77
N GLY A 30 -1.11 2.96 -10.77
CA GLY A 30 0.22 2.40 -10.45
C GLY A 30 1.10 3.27 -9.53
N TYR A 31 0.56 4.37 -9.00
CA TYR A 31 1.28 5.27 -8.10
C TYR A 31 0.73 5.19 -6.68
N PHE A 32 1.59 5.33 -5.68
CA PHE A 32 1.20 5.65 -4.31
C PHE A 32 1.06 7.17 -4.15
N ASN A 33 -0.11 7.60 -3.70
CA ASN A 33 -0.44 9.00 -3.50
C ASN A 33 -0.92 9.22 -2.07
N THR A 34 -0.68 10.42 -1.54
CA THR A 34 -1.33 10.91 -0.34
C THR A 34 -2.30 12.02 -0.68
N ILE A 35 -3.41 12.10 0.03
CA ILE A 35 -4.31 13.24 0.01
C ILE A 35 -4.56 13.74 1.43
N ASP A 36 -4.40 15.04 1.65
CA ASP A 36 -4.95 15.71 2.83
C ASP A 36 -6.44 15.97 2.58
N ILE A 37 -7.31 15.31 3.33
CA ILE A 37 -8.77 15.39 3.15
C ILE A 37 -9.38 16.73 3.59
N THR A 38 -8.62 17.56 4.31
CA THR A 38 -9.06 18.88 4.75
C THR A 38 -8.79 19.95 3.71
N THR A 39 -7.69 19.82 2.95
CA THR A 39 -7.28 20.78 1.91
C THR A 39 -7.53 20.27 0.49
N GLY A 40 -7.71 18.96 0.29
CA GLY A 40 -7.76 18.31 -1.01
C GLY A 40 -6.40 18.20 -1.70
N GLN A 41 -5.30 18.56 -1.03
CA GLN A 41 -3.97 18.53 -1.63
C GLN A 41 -3.49 17.09 -1.82
N VAL A 42 -3.18 16.74 -3.07
CA VAL A 42 -2.62 15.45 -3.46
C VAL A 42 -1.10 15.56 -3.60
N SER A 43 -0.38 14.57 -3.09
CA SER A 43 1.06 14.40 -3.31
C SER A 43 1.35 13.00 -3.85
N ASN A 44 2.28 12.90 -4.78
CA ASN A 44 2.79 11.62 -5.25
C ASN A 44 3.97 11.21 -4.37
N LEU A 45 3.90 10.03 -3.74
CA LEU A 45 5.02 9.52 -2.96
C LEU A 45 6.04 8.86 -3.88
N PHE A 46 5.61 7.80 -4.55
CA PHE A 46 6.45 7.09 -5.51
C PHE A 46 5.58 6.30 -6.49
N SER A 47 6.20 5.93 -7.60
CA SER A 47 5.65 5.00 -8.57
C SER A 47 6.42 3.70 -8.54
N ARG A 48 5.75 2.65 -8.98
CA ARG A 48 6.45 1.48 -9.50
C ARG A 48 6.06 1.30 -10.97
N PRO A 49 6.96 1.60 -11.92
CA PRO A 49 6.73 1.30 -13.32
C PRO A 49 6.51 -0.21 -13.51
N ASP A 50 5.66 -0.58 -14.47
CA ASP A 50 5.53 -1.94 -15.00
C ASP A 50 4.84 -3.00 -14.14
N GLU A 51 4.34 -2.63 -12.95
CA GLU A 51 3.61 -3.57 -12.09
C GLU A 51 2.23 -3.05 -11.66
N SER A 52 1.25 -3.96 -11.64
CA SER A 52 -0.08 -3.66 -11.12
C SER A 52 -0.09 -3.88 -9.61
N ILE A 53 0.05 -2.79 -8.84
CA ILE A 53 -0.16 -2.83 -7.38
C ILE A 53 -1.55 -3.40 -7.11
N TRP A 54 -1.65 -4.35 -6.18
CA TRP A 54 -2.89 -5.04 -5.83
C TRP A 54 -3.41 -4.67 -4.45
N PHE A 55 -2.56 -4.68 -3.42
CA PHE A 55 -2.91 -4.16 -2.10
C PHE A 55 -1.68 -3.75 -1.31
N PHE A 56 -1.91 -3.04 -0.20
CA PHE A 56 -0.84 -2.61 0.69
C PHE A 56 -1.27 -2.60 2.17
N ARG A 57 -0.28 -2.51 3.05
CA ARG A 57 -0.43 -2.44 4.51
C ARG A 57 0.58 -1.46 5.10
N LEU A 58 0.09 -0.41 5.74
CA LEU A 58 0.90 0.44 6.60
C LEU A 58 1.22 -0.27 7.91
N SER A 59 2.46 -0.15 8.35
CA SER A 59 2.87 -0.50 9.71
C SER A 59 2.17 0.40 10.75
N PRO A 60 1.93 -0.08 11.98
CA PRO A 60 1.27 0.72 13.03
C PRO A 60 1.92 2.08 13.34
N ASP A 61 3.25 2.12 13.33
CA ASP A 61 4.07 3.34 13.49
C ASP A 61 4.20 4.17 12.19
N GLN A 62 3.68 3.66 11.06
CA GLN A 62 3.65 4.32 9.76
C GLN A 62 5.02 4.65 9.17
N ALA A 63 6.07 3.98 9.65
CA ALA A 63 7.42 4.10 9.08
C ALA A 63 7.60 3.24 7.84
N TRP A 64 6.85 2.14 7.75
CA TRP A 64 6.97 1.12 6.71
C TRP A 64 5.66 0.83 6.00
N LEU A 65 5.77 0.49 4.73
CA LEU A 65 4.69 0.03 3.86
C LEU A 65 5.04 -1.33 3.28
N LEU A 66 4.17 -2.32 3.43
CA LEU A 66 4.18 -3.50 2.59
C LEU A 66 3.26 -3.25 1.40
N PHE A 67 3.72 -3.56 0.19
CA PHE A 67 2.86 -3.55 -0.98
C PHE A 67 3.07 -4.79 -1.83
N PHE A 68 1.99 -5.22 -2.46
CA PHE A 68 1.88 -6.46 -3.22
C PHE A 68 1.49 -6.08 -4.63
N ALA A 69 2.19 -6.61 -5.61
CA ALA A 69 1.96 -6.30 -7.01
C ALA A 69 1.96 -7.55 -7.89
N PHE A 70 1.17 -7.54 -8.96
CA PHE A 70 1.21 -8.56 -9.99
C PHE A 70 2.32 -8.24 -11.00
N ILE A 71 3.16 -9.24 -11.31
CA ILE A 71 4.21 -9.14 -12.33
C ILE A 71 3.85 -10.01 -13.54
N PRO A 72 3.91 -9.50 -14.78
CA PRO A 72 3.83 -10.33 -15.98
C PRO A 72 5.18 -10.96 -16.37
N PRO A 73 5.23 -12.17 -16.96
CA PRO A 73 4.61 -13.43 -16.54
C PRO A 73 5.58 -14.32 -15.73
N GLY A 74 5.06 -15.15 -14.81
CA GLY A 74 5.82 -16.20 -14.10
C GLY A 74 5.80 -16.13 -12.57
N ARG A 75 5.28 -15.04 -11.99
CA ARG A 75 4.99 -14.89 -10.55
C ARG A 75 3.55 -14.42 -10.39
N ILE A 76 2.84 -14.91 -9.38
CA ILE A 76 1.46 -14.46 -9.17
C ILE A 76 1.48 -13.11 -8.45
N THR A 77 2.16 -13.01 -7.32
CA THR A 77 2.36 -11.72 -6.64
C THR A 77 3.81 -11.56 -6.23
N VAL A 78 4.25 -10.31 -6.06
CA VAL A 78 5.52 -10.00 -5.43
C VAL A 78 5.32 -8.99 -4.31
N THR A 79 5.99 -9.26 -3.19
CA THR A 79 5.87 -8.52 -1.94
C THR A 79 7.08 -7.63 -1.75
N TYR A 80 6.81 -6.35 -1.54
CA TYR A 80 7.82 -5.33 -1.33
C TYR A 80 7.68 -4.68 0.03
N ARG A 81 8.80 -4.25 0.58
CA ARG A 81 8.86 -3.41 1.77
C ARG A 81 9.43 -2.05 1.40
N CYS A 82 8.75 -0.97 1.79
CA CYS A 82 9.15 0.40 1.53
C CYS A 82 9.31 1.18 2.85
N ASN A 83 10.41 1.89 3.01
CA ASN A 83 10.61 2.87 4.07
C ASN A 83 9.98 4.19 3.63
N LEU A 84 8.98 4.69 4.36
CA LEU A 84 8.23 5.88 3.93
C LEU A 84 9.00 7.20 4.11
N SER A 85 10.06 7.22 4.92
CA SER A 85 10.88 8.43 5.09
C SER A 85 11.88 8.64 3.95
N THR A 86 12.41 7.54 3.41
CA THR A 86 13.42 7.59 2.32
C THR A 86 12.83 7.21 0.97
N LEU A 87 11.63 6.62 0.96
CA LEU A 87 10.97 6.02 -0.20
C LEU A 87 11.78 4.90 -0.87
N ALA A 88 12.79 4.38 -0.17
CA ALA A 88 13.55 3.22 -0.60
C ALA A 88 12.73 1.95 -0.34
N TRP A 89 12.71 1.06 -1.33
CA TRP A 89 11.99 -0.20 -1.23
C TRP A 89 12.79 -1.37 -1.81
N GLU A 90 12.47 -2.56 -1.33
CA GLU A 90 13.12 -3.80 -1.73
C GLU A 90 12.09 -4.93 -1.87
N GLU A 91 12.41 -5.89 -2.73
CA GLU A 91 11.68 -7.15 -2.80
C GLU A 91 12.01 -8.00 -1.59
N ILE A 92 11.00 -8.55 -0.92
CA ILE A 92 11.20 -9.39 0.26
C ILE A 92 10.60 -10.79 0.12
N SER A 93 9.64 -10.98 -0.79
CA SER A 93 8.98 -12.27 -0.98
C SER A 93 8.11 -12.30 -2.24
N SER A 94 7.50 -13.44 -2.54
CA SER A 94 6.60 -13.64 -3.67
C SER A 94 5.51 -14.67 -3.38
N ASN A 95 4.46 -14.63 -4.20
CA ASN A 95 3.24 -15.44 -4.11
C ASN A 95 2.50 -15.32 -2.77
N ASP A 96 2.59 -14.18 -2.10
CA ASP A 96 1.80 -13.87 -0.91
C ASP A 96 0.51 -13.12 -1.29
N PHE A 97 -0.59 -13.42 -0.60
CA PHE A 97 -1.91 -12.85 -0.90
C PHE A 97 -2.53 -12.15 0.31
N ALA A 98 -1.85 -12.17 1.44
CA ALA A 98 -2.24 -11.40 2.62
C ALA A 98 -1.03 -11.07 3.49
N ALA A 99 -1.14 -9.98 4.24
CA ALA A 99 -0.19 -9.63 5.29
C ALA A 99 -0.83 -8.93 6.46
N ALA A 100 -0.22 -9.11 7.62
CA ALA A 100 -0.57 -8.44 8.87
C ALA A 100 0.70 -7.99 9.58
N TRP A 101 0.71 -6.74 10.03
CA TRP A 101 1.76 -6.20 10.89
C TRP A 101 1.51 -6.60 12.35
N GLY A 102 2.58 -6.92 13.06
CA GLY A 102 2.57 -6.98 14.51
C GLY A 102 2.38 -5.58 15.10
N ARG A 103 1.79 -5.50 16.29
CA ARG A 103 1.45 -4.21 16.94
C ARG A 103 2.65 -3.30 17.22
N ASN A 104 3.84 -3.87 17.35
CA ASN A 104 5.08 -3.15 17.63
C ASN A 104 5.85 -2.71 16.38
N SER A 105 5.27 -2.85 15.18
CA SER A 105 5.89 -2.53 13.87
C SER A 105 7.19 -3.27 13.51
N SER A 106 7.77 -4.05 14.43
CA SER A 106 9.06 -4.73 14.20
C SER A 106 8.93 -6.02 13.38
N GLN A 107 7.73 -6.58 13.30
CA GLN A 107 7.46 -7.86 12.67
C GLN A 107 6.18 -7.80 11.86
N PHE A 108 6.10 -8.65 10.85
CA PHE A 108 4.90 -8.90 10.06
C PHE A 108 4.81 -10.38 9.70
N LEU A 109 3.60 -10.82 9.38
CA LEU A 109 3.33 -12.15 8.85
C LEU A 109 2.84 -12.01 7.41
N LEU A 110 3.50 -12.73 6.50
CA LEU A 110 3.03 -12.94 5.13
C LEU A 110 2.28 -14.27 5.05
N MET A 111 1.11 -14.26 4.43
CA MET A 111 0.10 -15.32 4.51
C MET A 111 -0.52 -15.64 3.15
N ALA A 112 -1.29 -16.73 3.13
CA ALA A 112 -1.99 -17.24 1.96
C ALA A 112 -1.04 -17.49 0.78
N ARG A 113 0.14 -18.07 1.07
CA ARG A 113 1.15 -18.30 0.05
C ARG A 113 0.76 -19.42 -0.90
N ASP A 114 0.92 -19.16 -2.19
CA ASP A 114 0.78 -20.18 -3.22
C ASP A 114 2.14 -20.54 -3.82
N TYR A 115 2.52 -21.81 -3.73
CA TYR A 115 3.77 -22.32 -4.31
C TYR A 115 3.51 -23.25 -5.49
N TYR A 116 2.25 -23.42 -5.90
CA TYR A 116 1.87 -24.33 -6.97
C TYR A 116 1.52 -23.51 -8.23
N GLY A 117 2.37 -23.65 -9.25
CA GLY A 117 2.03 -23.31 -10.63
C GLY A 117 1.31 -24.46 -11.32
#